data_AF-A0A949BDK1-F1
#
_entry.id   AF-A0A949BDK1-F1
#
_cell.length_a   1.000
_cell.length_b   1.000
_cell.length_c   1.000
_cell.angle_alpha   90.00
_cell.angle_beta   90.00
_cell.angle_gamma   90.00
#
_symmetry.space_group_name_H-M   'P 1'
#
loop_
_entity.id
_entity.type
_entity.pdbx_description
1 polymer ?
#
loop_
_entity_poly.entity_id
_entity_poly.type
_entity_poly.pdbx_seq_one_letter_code
_entity_poly.pdbx_strand_id
1 'polypeptide(L)'
;MRKKRLCAFAVFVGMLLPVSTAQAEPVVVNDIDINAQDTTTRITITSSQQLQIETFKNDESPANYIILDFLGTVYANLPAIREAANGPVDKISFVHGEEKPMENFGEGYYSLDFLAVNLKTVADFQVQQNGNVVVLTVTAEVPAATKKAPAEVIFVPTPEPEQAVDLTPPIVVSRTPEPEQKPEVKKAGTAPVASSAAKQSEIKAVSAKEDERPKKKEKKKKKGILGRLFTKKKHKEEAEILPVEEKQKKEEMPVQTKRHKVSPPVKIETAAPSSSFLIDRIVNETIKDKESTGLRIEQLTGELKKLQEELFLSKDERSKVESKISEILSKLDELKNNVDEEIRRRQMLGEKVEDLIAKREAYMKAKQTYEELGARLTDVSARADSLSSEMQNIKMKLDITQSEKRKMEDEMRALSADYANVQSEYDEAVKQRDNVSLQIDRLAVQLNQLRLDLDKATAEKSKLVAQIKTLENKNKYSNVEISRLKQIVQEKNTMVVSFSQQFDQLKKDYDSVTAEKVKIEYSYQNAKAEFERIKRQIEDLLEKKN
;
A
#
# COMPACT_ATOMS: atom_id res chain seq x y z
N MET A 1 50.39 -10.73 51.19
CA MET A 1 49.15 -11.54 51.38
C MET A 1 47.95 -10.62 51.61
N ARG A 2 46.72 -11.11 51.32
CA ARG A 2 45.39 -10.61 51.74
C ARG A 2 45.30 -9.16 52.28
N LYS A 3 44.74 -8.23 51.49
CA LYS A 3 43.94 -7.09 52.03
C LYS A 3 42.46 -7.30 51.68
N LYS A 4 41.58 -6.69 52.47
CA LYS A 4 40.21 -7.17 52.70
C LYS A 4 39.19 -6.58 51.73
N ARG A 5 38.13 -7.34 51.43
CA ARG A 5 36.89 -6.81 50.83
C ARG A 5 36.23 -5.85 51.81
N LEU A 6 35.67 -4.76 51.30
CA LEU A 6 34.73 -3.90 52.03
C LEU A 6 33.50 -3.71 51.13
N CYS A 7 32.45 -4.52 51.36
CA CYS A 7 31.21 -4.40 50.60
C CYS A 7 30.35 -3.31 51.25
N ALA A 8 30.26 -2.15 50.60
CA ALA A 8 29.32 -1.11 51.00
C ALA A 8 27.89 -1.52 50.58
N PHE A 9 26.97 -1.61 51.54
CA PHE A 9 25.54 -1.72 51.25
C PHE A 9 25.03 -0.36 50.77
N ALA A 10 24.80 -0.22 49.46
CA ALA A 10 24.11 0.93 48.91
C ALA A 10 22.60 0.75 49.14
N VAL A 11 22.03 1.46 50.12
CA VAL A 11 20.59 1.47 50.38
C VAL A 11 19.90 2.26 49.27
N PHE A 12 19.14 1.56 48.43
CA PHE A 12 18.46 2.16 47.29
C PHE A 12 17.18 2.90 47.73
N VAL A 13 17.35 4.09 48.30
CA VAL A 13 16.24 4.99 48.64
C VAL A 13 15.63 5.53 47.34
N GLY A 14 14.40 5.14 47.05
CA GLY A 14 13.68 5.60 45.86
C GLY A 14 13.32 7.08 45.93
N MET A 15 14.17 7.95 45.37
CA MET A 15 13.76 9.32 45.06
C MET A 15 12.75 9.29 43.91
N LEU A 16 11.49 9.58 44.24
CA LEU A 16 10.48 10.02 43.28
C LEU A 16 10.86 11.40 42.74
N LEU A 17 11.73 11.42 41.74
CA LEU A 17 11.85 12.58 40.86
C LEU A 17 10.54 12.71 40.08
N PRO A 18 9.95 13.92 39.98
CA PRO A 18 8.83 14.13 39.08
C PRO A 18 9.33 13.90 37.65
N VAL A 19 8.77 12.91 36.96
CA VAL A 19 8.96 12.77 35.52
C VAL A 19 8.25 13.96 34.88
N SER A 20 9.02 15.03 34.64
CA SER A 20 8.57 16.11 33.78
C SER A 20 8.41 15.51 32.39
N THR A 21 7.17 15.22 32.02
CA THR A 21 6.77 14.97 30.64
C THR A 21 6.84 16.31 29.89
N ALA A 22 8.08 16.79 29.71
CA ALA A 22 8.40 17.84 28.76
C ALA A 22 7.99 17.30 27.39
N GLN A 23 6.80 17.69 26.95
CA GLN A 23 6.21 17.30 25.68
C GLN A 23 7.15 17.81 24.59
N ALA A 24 7.93 16.90 24.00
CA ALA A 24 8.98 17.26 23.07
C ALA A 24 8.37 18.07 21.92
N GLU A 25 8.82 19.32 21.78
CA GLU A 25 8.40 20.17 20.67
C GLU A 25 8.77 19.46 19.36
N PRO A 26 7.85 19.32 18.40
CA PRO A 26 8.15 18.60 17.17
C PRO A 26 9.16 19.35 16.30
N VAL A 27 9.94 18.58 15.55
CA VAL A 27 10.85 19.14 14.55
C VAL A 27 10.04 19.51 13.31
N VAL A 28 10.00 20.80 13.00
CA VAL A 28 9.23 21.35 11.88
C VAL A 28 10.22 21.89 10.85
N VAL A 29 10.05 21.54 9.57
CA VAL A 29 10.72 22.21 8.45
C VAL A 29 9.95 23.48 8.13
N ASN A 30 10.61 24.61 8.32
CA ASN A 30 10.05 25.95 8.14
C ASN A 30 10.08 26.39 6.67
N ASP A 31 11.16 26.08 5.95
CA ASP A 31 11.30 26.34 4.51
C ASP A 31 12.38 25.45 3.85
N ILE A 32 12.34 25.35 2.52
CA ILE A 32 13.40 24.81 1.68
C ILE A 32 13.70 25.81 0.54
N ASP A 33 14.90 26.41 0.53
CA ASP A 33 15.40 27.15 -0.64
C ASP A 33 16.07 26.21 -1.66
N ILE A 34 15.93 26.52 -2.95
CA ILE A 34 16.47 25.74 -4.07
C ILE A 34 17.18 26.69 -5.04
N ASN A 35 18.50 26.82 -4.88
CA ASN A 35 19.33 27.68 -5.70
C ASN A 35 20.12 26.84 -6.71
N ALA A 36 19.80 26.97 -8.01
CA ALA A 36 20.41 26.18 -9.08
C ALA A 36 21.20 27.05 -10.06
N GLN A 37 22.46 26.65 -10.31
CA GLN A 37 23.43 27.36 -11.14
C GLN A 37 24.18 26.36 -12.01
N ASP A 38 23.83 26.32 -13.30
CA ASP A 38 24.40 25.50 -14.38
C ASP A 38 24.63 24.01 -14.03
N THR A 39 25.79 23.69 -13.46
CA THR A 39 26.19 22.32 -13.08
C THR A 39 25.86 21.95 -11.63
N THR A 40 25.31 22.88 -10.83
CA THR A 40 25.07 22.70 -9.40
C THR A 40 23.65 23.05 -8.98
N THR A 41 23.11 22.33 -8.01
CA THR A 41 21.87 22.68 -7.29
C THR A 41 22.14 22.61 -5.79
N ARG A 42 21.91 23.72 -5.09
CA ARG A 42 22.00 23.83 -3.63
C ARG A 42 20.59 23.89 -3.05
N ILE A 43 20.28 22.92 -2.19
CA ILE A 43 19.00 22.77 -1.49
C ILE A 43 19.27 23.08 -0.01
N THR A 44 18.60 24.09 0.54
CA THR A 44 18.82 24.56 1.92
C THR A 44 17.54 24.39 2.72
N ILE A 45 17.51 23.38 3.58
CA ILE A 45 16.39 23.03 4.47
C ILE A 45 16.60 23.74 5.81
N THR A 46 15.61 24.51 6.28
CA THR A 46 15.65 25.20 7.58
C THR A 46 14.56 24.68 8.50
N SER A 47 14.88 24.34 9.75
CA SER A 47 13.96 23.70 10.70
C SER A 47 13.88 24.39 12.06
N SER A 48 12.90 24.01 12.89
CA SER A 48 12.74 24.48 14.28
C SER A 48 13.83 23.97 15.23
N GLN A 49 14.37 22.78 14.95
CA GLN A 49 15.41 22.09 15.71
C GLN A 49 16.38 21.35 14.78
N GLN A 50 17.50 20.86 15.31
CA GLN A 50 18.47 20.08 14.55
C GLN A 50 17.85 18.75 14.06
N LEU A 51 17.70 18.61 12.74
CA LEU A 51 17.27 17.36 12.09
C LEU A 51 18.30 16.24 12.33
N GLN A 52 17.84 15.00 12.46
CA GLN A 52 18.70 13.81 12.36
C GLN A 52 18.43 13.17 11.00
N ILE A 53 19.47 13.04 10.17
CA ILE A 53 19.36 12.63 8.77
C ILE A 53 20.34 11.53 8.40
N GLU A 54 19.87 10.57 7.61
CA GLU A 54 20.71 9.65 6.85
C GLU A 54 20.54 9.91 5.35
N THR A 55 21.57 9.59 4.56
CA THR A 55 21.64 9.94 3.13
C THR A 55 21.93 8.72 2.27
N PHE A 56 21.04 8.45 1.32
CA PHE A 56 21.15 7.30 0.42
C PHE A 56 21.11 7.76 -1.03
N LYS A 57 22.07 7.29 -1.84
CA LYS A 57 22.07 7.43 -3.31
C LYS A 57 21.85 6.05 -3.90
N ASN A 58 20.95 5.94 -4.88
CA ASN A 58 20.71 4.68 -5.56
C ASN A 58 21.47 4.64 -6.90
N ASP A 59 22.68 4.07 -6.88
CA ASP A 59 23.52 3.90 -8.06
C ASP A 59 23.12 2.69 -8.95
N GLU A 60 22.16 1.85 -8.51
CA GLU A 60 21.67 0.68 -9.27
C GLU A 60 20.38 0.96 -10.07
N SER A 61 19.74 2.11 -9.84
CA SER A 61 18.46 2.50 -10.45
C SER A 61 18.64 3.37 -11.69
N PRO A 62 17.92 3.11 -12.81
CA PRO A 62 17.92 4.03 -13.96
C PRO A 62 17.23 5.37 -13.66
N ALA A 63 16.42 5.43 -12.60
CA ALA A 63 16.00 6.69 -11.99
C ALA A 63 17.05 7.10 -10.94
N ASN A 64 17.95 8.01 -11.30
CA ASN A 64 18.92 8.60 -10.38
C ASN A 64 18.18 9.46 -9.33
N TYR A 65 18.27 9.08 -8.06
CA TYR A 65 17.73 9.87 -6.95
C TYR A 65 18.61 9.80 -5.70
N ILE A 66 18.45 10.81 -4.85
CA ILE A 66 19.03 10.91 -3.50
C ILE A 66 17.87 10.96 -2.51
N ILE A 67 17.94 10.15 -1.45
CA ILE A 67 17.03 10.20 -0.31
C ILE A 67 17.76 10.85 0.87
N LEU A 68 17.11 11.83 1.50
CA LEU A 68 17.41 12.30 2.86
C LEU A 68 16.32 11.74 3.78
N ASP A 69 16.67 10.73 4.57
CA ASP A 69 15.78 10.02 5.49
C ASP A 69 15.81 10.70 6.87
N PHE A 70 14.66 10.88 7.53
CA PHE A 70 14.57 11.59 8.81
C PHE A 70 14.44 10.60 9.97
N LEU A 71 15.43 10.53 10.86
CA LEU A 71 15.49 9.58 11.99
C LEU A 71 14.53 9.92 13.16
N GLY A 72 13.39 10.55 12.88
CA GLY A 72 12.38 10.97 13.85
C GLY A 72 11.25 11.72 13.16
N THR A 73 10.11 11.88 13.84
CA THR A 73 8.92 12.49 13.23
C THR A 73 9.10 13.98 12.96
N VAL A 74 9.42 14.30 11.71
CA VAL A 74 9.54 15.66 11.18
C VAL A 74 8.22 16.08 10.55
N TYR A 75 7.86 17.37 10.61
CA TYR A 75 6.64 17.91 10.02
C TYR A 75 6.93 19.04 9.05
N ALA A 76 6.10 19.22 8.03
CA ALA A 76 6.17 20.39 7.14
C ALA A 76 4.78 20.84 6.67
N ASN A 77 4.61 22.15 6.52
CA ASN A 77 3.49 22.77 5.79
C ASN A 77 4.05 23.39 4.50
N LEU A 78 4.45 22.51 3.59
CA LEU A 78 5.12 22.83 2.33
C LEU A 78 4.48 22.02 1.20
N PRO A 79 4.48 22.52 -0.05
CA PRO A 79 3.95 21.76 -1.18
C PRO A 79 4.73 20.47 -1.38
N ALA A 80 4.02 19.35 -1.55
CA ALA A 80 4.58 18.00 -1.63
C ALA A 80 5.64 17.82 -2.74
N ILE A 81 5.64 18.68 -3.76
CA ILE A 81 6.64 18.70 -4.84
C ILE A 81 7.12 20.15 -5.06
N ARG A 82 8.43 20.34 -5.23
CA ARG A 82 9.03 21.56 -5.79
C ARG A 82 9.96 21.17 -6.96
N GLU A 83 9.79 21.82 -8.11
CA GLU A 83 10.62 21.60 -9.30
C GLU A 83 11.87 22.49 -9.28
N ALA A 84 13.00 21.97 -9.77
CA ALA A 84 14.24 22.72 -9.94
C ALA A 84 14.38 23.19 -11.39
N ALA A 85 14.20 24.50 -11.62
CA ALA A 85 14.20 25.09 -12.96
C ALA A 85 15.48 24.80 -13.77
N ASN A 86 16.64 24.85 -13.10
CA ASN A 86 17.97 24.61 -13.68
C ASN A 86 18.75 23.56 -12.86
N GLY A 87 19.94 23.17 -13.34
CA GLY A 87 20.87 22.31 -12.61
C GLY A 87 20.58 20.80 -12.71
N PRO A 88 21.39 19.96 -12.03
CA PRO A 88 21.27 18.49 -12.04
C PRO A 88 19.97 17.95 -11.45
N VAL A 89 19.28 18.70 -10.59
CA VAL A 89 18.02 18.27 -9.95
C VAL A 89 16.83 18.47 -10.89
N ASP A 90 15.89 17.54 -10.84
CA ASP A 90 14.59 17.58 -11.51
C ASP A 90 13.50 18.10 -10.59
N LYS A 91 13.15 17.29 -9.61
CA LYS A 91 12.09 17.56 -8.65
C LYS A 91 12.51 17.06 -7.28
N ILE A 92 12.17 17.86 -6.28
CA ILE A 92 12.20 17.49 -4.87
C ILE A 92 10.78 17.08 -4.49
N SER A 93 10.64 15.92 -3.86
CA SER A 93 9.35 15.41 -3.40
C SER A 93 9.44 15.04 -1.93
N PHE A 94 8.50 15.54 -1.14
CA PHE A 94 8.26 15.07 0.22
C PHE A 94 7.50 13.75 0.16
N VAL A 95 7.93 12.76 0.94
CA VAL A 95 7.17 11.52 1.14
C VAL A 95 6.61 11.52 2.56
N HIS A 96 5.28 11.54 2.63
CA HIS A 96 4.53 11.65 3.88
C HIS A 96 4.25 10.26 4.44
N GLY A 97 4.49 10.06 5.74
CA GLY A 97 4.18 8.78 6.41
C GLY A 97 2.69 8.57 6.70
N GLU A 98 1.90 9.66 6.76
CA GLU A 98 0.45 9.61 6.97
C GLU A 98 -0.30 10.41 5.89
N GLU A 99 -1.40 9.86 5.36
CA GLU A 99 -2.21 10.48 4.29
C GLU A 99 -2.97 11.76 4.71
N LYS A 100 -2.91 12.16 5.99
CA LYS A 100 -3.74 13.22 6.57
C LYS A 100 -2.88 14.23 7.33
N PRO A 101 -3.16 15.54 7.20
CA PRO A 101 -2.46 16.55 7.99
C PRO A 101 -2.87 16.45 9.47
N MET A 102 -1.95 16.75 10.37
CA MET A 102 -2.22 16.72 11.81
C MET A 102 -2.98 17.97 12.28
N GLU A 103 -4.24 17.79 12.69
CA GLU A 103 -5.12 18.85 13.21
C GLU A 103 -4.49 19.68 14.35
N ASN A 104 -3.58 19.08 15.13
CA ASN A 104 -2.93 19.70 16.30
C ASN A 104 -1.99 20.87 15.96
N PHE A 105 -1.58 21.06 14.70
CA PHE A 105 -0.68 22.15 14.28
C PHE A 105 -1.36 23.19 13.37
N GLY A 106 -2.68 23.12 13.24
CA GLY A 106 -3.43 23.89 12.25
C GLY A 106 -3.38 23.26 10.86
N GLU A 107 -4.16 23.82 9.93
CA GLU A 107 -4.33 23.25 8.60
C GLU A 107 -3.01 23.23 7.80
N GLY A 108 -2.62 22.04 7.33
CA GLY A 108 -1.58 21.85 6.31
C GLY A 108 -0.29 21.15 6.74
N TYR A 109 -0.08 20.81 8.01
CA TYR A 109 1.15 20.09 8.44
C TYR A 109 1.03 18.58 8.23
N TYR A 110 1.94 18.02 7.42
CA TYR A 110 2.10 16.58 7.21
C TYR A 110 3.33 16.05 7.92
N SER A 111 3.28 14.80 8.40
CA SER A 111 4.46 14.05 8.83
C SER A 111 5.32 13.69 7.62
N LEU A 112 6.64 13.81 7.75
CA LEU A 112 7.62 13.48 6.73
C LEU A 112 8.45 12.29 7.18
N ASP A 113 8.49 11.26 6.33
CA ASP A 113 9.43 10.14 6.50
C ASP A 113 10.77 10.52 5.86
N PHE A 114 10.75 10.93 4.58
CA PHE A 114 11.95 11.30 3.85
C PHE A 114 11.72 12.33 2.73
N LEU A 115 12.82 12.95 2.30
CA LEU A 115 12.89 13.86 1.15
C LEU A 115 13.57 13.16 -0.04
N ALA A 116 12.85 13.00 -1.14
CA ALA A 116 13.37 12.40 -2.38
C ALA A 116 13.77 13.49 -3.40
N VAL A 117 15.04 13.53 -3.77
CA VAL A 117 15.61 14.45 -4.76
C VAL A 117 15.92 13.69 -6.04
N ASN A 118 15.13 13.91 -7.08
CA ASN A 118 15.26 13.24 -8.38
C ASN A 118 16.25 14.01 -9.26
N LEU A 119 17.05 13.32 -10.07
CA LEU A 119 18.14 13.91 -10.85
C LEU A 119 17.92 13.77 -12.36
N LYS A 120 18.17 14.84 -13.11
CA LYS A 120 18.14 14.88 -14.60
C LYS A 120 19.33 14.17 -15.23
N THR A 121 20.43 14.04 -14.50
CA THR A 121 21.73 13.52 -14.94
C THR A 121 22.44 12.81 -13.80
N VAL A 122 23.52 12.07 -14.09
CA VAL A 122 24.40 11.53 -13.03
C VAL A 122 25.06 12.71 -12.31
N ALA A 123 25.05 12.67 -10.98
CA ALA A 123 25.56 13.73 -10.13
C ALA A 123 26.16 13.18 -8.84
N ASP A 124 27.20 13.86 -8.35
CA ASP A 124 27.69 13.72 -6.99
C ASP A 124 26.93 14.66 -6.05
N PHE A 125 26.98 14.36 -4.75
CA PHE A 125 26.34 15.19 -3.74
C PHE A 125 27.15 15.29 -2.45
N GLN A 126 26.93 16.37 -1.71
CA GLN A 126 27.46 16.59 -0.37
C GLN A 126 26.37 17.15 0.51
N VAL A 127 26.27 16.66 1.75
CA VAL A 127 25.38 17.22 2.78
C VAL A 127 26.21 17.84 3.89
N GLN A 128 25.90 19.09 4.21
CA GLN A 128 26.50 19.85 5.30
C GLN A 128 25.40 20.28 6.26
N GLN A 129 25.55 20.01 7.55
CA GLN A 129 24.60 20.41 8.58
C GLN A 129 25.24 21.42 9.53
N ASN A 130 24.53 22.51 9.81
CA ASN A 130 24.93 23.56 10.74
C ASN A 130 23.74 23.90 11.65
N GLY A 131 23.61 23.15 12.75
CA GLY A 131 22.45 23.22 13.64
C GLY A 131 21.14 22.91 12.91
N ASN A 132 20.22 23.88 12.92
CA ASN A 132 18.89 23.78 12.32
C ASN A 132 18.86 24.02 10.79
N VAL A 133 20.02 24.05 10.13
CA VAL A 133 20.11 24.22 8.68
C VAL A 133 20.86 23.02 8.06
N VAL A 134 20.22 22.37 7.10
CA VAL A 134 20.81 21.30 6.29
C VAL A 134 20.98 21.80 4.86
N VAL A 135 22.20 21.71 4.33
CA VAL A 135 22.55 22.11 2.97
C VAL A 135 22.94 20.85 2.18
N LEU A 136 22.09 20.44 1.26
CA LEU A 136 22.41 19.44 0.24
C LEU A 136 22.91 20.18 -1.01
N THR A 137 24.14 19.89 -1.43
CA THR A 137 24.71 20.41 -2.68
C THR A 137 24.88 19.26 -3.66
N VAL A 138 24.19 19.32 -4.80
CA VAL A 138 24.24 18.33 -5.88
C VAL A 138 25.04 18.94 -7.04
N THR A 139 26.00 18.20 -7.60
CA THR A 139 26.87 18.64 -8.69
C THR A 139 26.82 17.63 -9.83
N ALA A 140 26.39 18.06 -11.02
CA ALA A 140 26.35 17.25 -12.22
C ALA A 140 27.75 16.69 -12.53
N GLU A 141 27.87 15.39 -12.75
CA GLU A 141 29.11 14.79 -13.20
C GLU A 141 29.35 15.21 -14.65
N VAL A 142 30.21 16.21 -14.85
CA VAL A 142 30.58 16.67 -16.20
C VAL A 142 31.29 15.51 -16.89
N PRO A 143 30.70 14.90 -17.95
CA PRO A 143 31.23 13.68 -18.53
C PRO A 143 32.64 13.96 -19.04
N ALA A 144 33.64 13.29 -18.44
CA ALA A 144 35.05 13.61 -18.63
C ALA A 144 35.40 13.62 -20.12
N ALA A 145 35.59 14.82 -20.67
CA ALA A 145 35.65 15.05 -22.11
C ALA A 145 36.66 14.10 -22.75
N THR A 146 36.16 13.12 -23.50
CA THR A 146 36.95 11.96 -23.91
C THR A 146 38.13 12.44 -24.74
N LYS A 147 39.34 12.32 -24.17
CA LYS A 147 40.60 12.63 -24.85
C LYS A 147 40.77 11.65 -26.01
N LYS A 148 40.16 12.01 -27.13
CA LYS A 148 40.16 11.27 -28.38
C LYS A 148 41.60 11.08 -28.82
N ALA A 149 42.10 9.85 -28.64
CA ALA A 149 43.45 9.49 -29.06
C ALA A 149 43.61 9.81 -30.56
N PRO A 150 44.79 10.30 -30.99
CA PRO A 150 45.03 10.58 -32.40
C PRO A 150 44.82 9.30 -33.22
N ALA A 151 44.04 9.39 -34.29
CA ALA A 151 43.67 8.22 -35.09
C ALA A 151 44.91 7.64 -35.78
N GLU A 152 45.14 6.35 -35.58
CA GLU A 152 46.22 5.61 -36.23
C GLU A 152 45.90 5.42 -37.72
N VAL A 153 46.76 5.94 -38.60
CA VAL A 153 46.49 6.00 -40.04
C VAL A 153 46.84 4.67 -40.69
N ILE A 154 45.85 3.77 -40.78
CA ILE A 154 45.97 2.54 -41.56
C ILE A 154 45.86 2.87 -43.05
N PHE A 155 46.96 2.67 -43.77
CA PHE A 155 47.08 2.95 -45.20
C PHE A 155 46.41 1.82 -46.01
N VAL A 156 45.42 2.16 -46.85
CA VAL A 156 44.78 1.24 -47.80
C VAL A 156 45.05 1.74 -49.22
N PRO A 157 45.65 0.92 -50.12
CA PRO A 157 46.10 1.38 -51.43
C PRO A 157 44.94 1.59 -52.42
N THR A 158 45.12 2.57 -53.30
CA THR A 158 44.18 2.98 -54.35
C THR A 158 44.25 2.07 -55.58
N PRO A 159 43.12 1.68 -56.20
CA PRO A 159 43.10 1.21 -57.59
C PRO A 159 42.92 2.38 -58.58
N GLU A 160 43.69 2.38 -59.66
CA GLU A 160 43.55 3.34 -60.77
C GLU A 160 42.33 3.03 -61.68
N PRO A 161 41.86 4.00 -62.49
CA PRO A 161 40.60 3.89 -63.21
C PRO A 161 40.73 3.27 -64.61
N GLU A 162 39.87 2.29 -64.93
CA GLU A 162 39.71 1.79 -66.30
C GLU A 162 38.28 1.95 -66.85
N GLN A 163 38.20 2.77 -67.90
CA GLN A 163 37.44 2.59 -69.14
C GLN A 163 35.92 2.38 -69.10
N ALA A 164 35.19 3.25 -69.81
CA ALA A 164 33.77 3.11 -70.08
C ALA A 164 33.49 2.16 -71.25
N VAL A 165 32.42 1.37 -71.16
CA VAL A 165 31.88 0.57 -72.27
C VAL A 165 30.37 0.78 -72.38
N ASP A 166 29.91 1.03 -73.60
CA ASP A 166 28.50 1.19 -74.01
C ASP A 166 27.80 -0.17 -74.14
N LEU A 167 26.59 -0.31 -73.57
CA LEU A 167 25.62 -1.34 -73.97
C LEU A 167 24.16 -0.87 -73.79
N THR A 168 23.35 -1.18 -74.80
CA THR A 168 21.91 -0.87 -74.89
C THR A 168 21.01 -1.85 -74.13
N PRO A 169 19.79 -1.44 -73.73
CA PRO A 169 18.86 -2.30 -72.99
C PRO A 169 18.12 -3.31 -73.91
N PRO A 170 17.91 -4.57 -73.46
CA PRO A 170 17.13 -5.55 -74.21
C PRO A 170 15.61 -5.38 -74.02
N ILE A 171 14.85 -5.62 -75.09
CA ILE A 171 13.39 -5.63 -75.10
C ILE A 171 12.88 -6.94 -74.47
N VAL A 172 12.02 -6.84 -73.45
CA VAL A 172 11.29 -8.01 -72.91
C VAL A 172 9.90 -8.08 -73.55
N VAL A 173 9.60 -9.20 -74.21
CA VAL A 173 8.36 -9.44 -74.96
C VAL A 173 7.27 -10.00 -74.05
N SER A 174 6.05 -9.52 -74.22
CA SER A 174 4.86 -9.96 -73.49
C SER A 174 4.36 -11.35 -73.91
N ARG A 175 3.88 -12.14 -72.94
CA ARG A 175 3.01 -13.30 -73.20
C ARG A 175 1.92 -13.43 -72.12
N THR A 176 0.67 -13.39 -72.57
CA THR A 176 -0.53 -13.76 -71.82
C THR A 176 -0.68 -15.27 -71.72
N PRO A 177 -1.47 -15.76 -70.75
CA PRO A 177 -2.40 -16.87 -71.02
C PRO A 177 -3.86 -16.51 -70.70
N GLU A 178 -4.79 -17.18 -71.39
CA GLU A 178 -6.24 -17.06 -71.21
C GLU A 178 -6.80 -18.01 -70.11
N PRO A 179 -8.08 -17.87 -69.68
CA PRO A 179 -8.58 -18.49 -68.45
C PRO A 179 -9.31 -19.85 -68.64
N GLU A 180 -9.26 -20.70 -67.61
CA GLU A 180 -10.06 -21.93 -67.53
C GLU A 180 -11.20 -21.85 -66.47
N GLN A 181 -12.43 -21.79 -67.01
CA GLN A 181 -13.69 -22.47 -66.63
C GLN A 181 -14.15 -22.70 -65.16
N LYS A 182 -15.49 -22.68 -65.01
CA LYS A 182 -16.26 -23.02 -63.78
C LYS A 182 -16.55 -24.54 -63.70
N PRO A 183 -17.06 -25.03 -62.55
CA PRO A 183 -18.53 -25.15 -62.36
C PRO A 183 -18.99 -24.41 -61.08
N GLU A 184 -20.09 -23.65 -61.05
CA GLU A 184 -21.52 -24.00 -61.20
C GLU A 184 -22.07 -24.94 -60.11
N VAL A 185 -22.72 -24.32 -59.10
CA VAL A 185 -23.70 -24.95 -58.20
C VAL A 185 -24.93 -24.04 -58.13
N LYS A 186 -26.13 -24.63 -57.95
CA LYS A 186 -27.42 -24.00 -58.29
C LYS A 186 -28.07 -23.24 -57.12
N LYS A 187 -28.94 -22.28 -57.49
CA LYS A 187 -29.77 -21.47 -56.58
C LYS A 187 -30.84 -22.31 -55.87
N ALA A 188 -31.14 -21.93 -54.64
CA ALA A 188 -32.50 -21.91 -54.11
C ALA A 188 -32.64 -20.63 -53.26
N GLY A 189 -33.84 -20.04 -53.19
CA GLY A 189 -34.06 -18.84 -52.38
C GLY A 189 -35.50 -18.35 -52.40
N THR A 190 -35.90 -17.73 -51.30
CA THR A 190 -37.21 -17.11 -51.12
C THR A 190 -37.09 -15.99 -50.10
N ALA A 191 -37.47 -14.77 -50.49
CA ALA A 191 -37.91 -13.75 -49.54
C ALA A 191 -39.38 -14.05 -49.13
N PRO A 192 -39.92 -13.35 -48.13
CA PRO A 192 -40.78 -12.23 -48.53
C PRO A 192 -40.49 -10.91 -47.79
N VAL A 193 -41.33 -9.91 -48.08
CA VAL A 193 -41.19 -8.48 -47.76
C VAL A 193 -42.08 -8.10 -46.55
N ALA A 194 -41.90 -6.87 -46.03
CA ALA A 194 -42.79 -6.12 -45.13
C ALA A 194 -42.73 -6.46 -43.62
N SER A 195 -43.10 -5.57 -42.68
CA SER A 195 -43.13 -4.08 -42.68
C SER A 195 -43.53 -3.56 -41.27
N SER A 196 -43.10 -2.34 -40.93
CA SER A 196 -43.78 -1.39 -40.01
C SER A 196 -43.74 -1.60 -38.49
N ALA A 197 -44.26 -0.57 -37.81
CA ALA A 197 -44.73 -0.49 -36.41
C ALA A 197 -43.68 -0.48 -35.29
N ALA A 198 -43.34 0.74 -34.84
CA ALA A 198 -42.75 0.97 -33.52
C ALA A 198 -43.78 0.78 -32.39
N LYS A 199 -43.31 0.35 -31.22
CA LYS A 199 -43.87 0.74 -29.91
C LYS A 199 -42.83 0.50 -28.80
N GLN A 200 -42.57 1.52 -28.00
CA GLN A 200 -41.79 1.39 -26.77
C GLN A 200 -42.65 0.70 -25.70
N SER A 201 -42.01 -0.06 -24.80
CA SER A 201 -42.68 -0.88 -23.80
C SER A 201 -43.09 -0.10 -22.55
N GLU A 202 -44.39 -0.03 -22.24
CA GLU A 202 -44.83 0.09 -20.85
C GLU A 202 -44.41 -1.17 -20.09
N ILE A 203 -43.73 -1.01 -18.95
CA ILE A 203 -43.54 -2.09 -17.97
C ILE A 203 -44.48 -1.81 -16.79
N LYS A 204 -45.60 -2.53 -16.73
CA LYS A 204 -46.45 -2.64 -15.55
C LYS A 204 -46.20 -3.98 -14.86
N ALA A 205 -46.23 -3.97 -13.53
CA ALA A 205 -45.86 -5.11 -12.71
C ALA A 205 -46.89 -6.25 -12.73
N VAL A 206 -46.40 -7.47 -12.58
CA VAL A 206 -47.12 -8.61 -12.01
C VAL A 206 -46.24 -9.21 -10.90
N SER A 207 -46.87 -9.73 -9.86
CA SER A 207 -46.24 -10.16 -8.59
C SER A 207 -46.22 -11.68 -8.42
N ALA A 208 -45.85 -12.14 -7.22
CA ALA A 208 -45.91 -13.53 -6.70
C ALA A 208 -44.70 -14.44 -7.02
N LYS A 209 -44.27 -15.37 -6.14
CA LYS A 209 -44.70 -15.67 -4.75
C LYS A 209 -43.66 -16.50 -3.97
N GLU A 210 -43.66 -16.31 -2.64
CA GLU A 210 -43.38 -17.30 -1.56
C GLU A 210 -42.00 -17.97 -1.36
N ASP A 211 -41.91 -18.65 -0.20
CA ASP A 211 -40.86 -19.50 0.40
C ASP A 211 -39.48 -18.87 0.78
N GLU A 212 -38.89 -19.13 1.97
CA GLU A 212 -39.47 -19.70 3.20
C GLU A 212 -38.78 -19.20 4.52
N ARG A 213 -39.00 -19.93 5.62
CA ARG A 213 -38.65 -19.62 7.05
C ARG A 213 -37.15 -19.91 7.39
N PRO A 214 -36.60 -19.57 8.61
CA PRO A 214 -37.29 -19.44 9.91
C PRO A 214 -36.84 -18.36 10.93
N LYS A 215 -37.68 -18.18 11.97
CA LYS A 215 -37.43 -17.35 13.16
C LYS A 215 -36.69 -18.11 14.28
N LYS A 216 -35.72 -17.48 14.96
CA LYS A 216 -35.30 -17.79 16.34
C LYS A 216 -35.86 -16.67 17.25
N LYS A 217 -36.77 -16.87 18.20
CA LYS A 217 -36.78 -17.75 19.39
C LYS A 217 -35.84 -17.30 20.52
N GLU A 218 -35.99 -16.06 20.94
CA GLU A 218 -35.57 -15.62 22.28
C GLU A 218 -36.35 -16.41 23.37
N LYS A 219 -35.66 -16.95 24.38
CA LYS A 219 -36.30 -17.66 25.52
C LYS A 219 -35.63 -17.36 26.85
N LYS A 220 -36.40 -16.73 27.74
CA LYS A 220 -36.07 -16.51 29.16
C LYS A 220 -35.78 -17.83 29.89
N LYS A 221 -34.79 -17.83 30.79
CA LYS A 221 -34.76 -18.73 31.97
C LYS A 221 -34.47 -17.92 33.23
N LYS A 222 -35.32 -18.08 34.24
CA LYS A 222 -35.09 -17.63 35.63
C LYS A 222 -34.51 -18.78 36.45
N LYS A 223 -33.65 -18.46 37.42
CA LYS A 223 -33.28 -19.15 38.69
C LYS A 223 -31.86 -18.65 39.08
N GLY A 224 -31.51 -18.41 40.34
CA GLY A 224 -32.33 -18.31 41.55
C GLY A 224 -31.46 -18.26 42.81
N ILE A 225 -31.83 -17.35 43.74
CA ILE A 225 -32.11 -17.62 45.17
C ILE A 225 -30.98 -18.21 46.06
N LEU A 226 -30.88 -17.64 47.28
CA LEU A 226 -29.95 -17.94 48.38
C LEU A 226 -28.48 -17.52 48.12
N GLY A 227 -27.74 -17.00 49.11
CA GLY A 227 -28.11 -16.72 50.49
C GLY A 227 -27.25 -15.64 51.16
N ARG A 228 -27.76 -15.07 52.25
CA ARG A 228 -27.00 -14.23 53.19
C ARG A 228 -26.05 -15.12 54.00
N LEU A 229 -24.95 -14.58 54.53
CA LEU A 229 -24.59 -14.61 55.97
C LEU A 229 -23.21 -13.96 56.22
N PHE A 230 -22.98 -13.58 57.48
CA PHE A 230 -21.86 -12.78 57.99
C PHE A 230 -20.44 -13.27 57.64
N THR A 231 -19.51 -12.32 57.50
CA THR A 231 -18.26 -12.35 58.27
C THR A 231 -18.17 -11.10 59.13
N LYS A 232 -17.80 -11.25 60.42
CA LYS A 232 -17.69 -10.16 61.39
C LYS A 232 -16.25 -9.63 61.48
N LYS A 233 -16.12 -8.43 62.05
CA LYS A 233 -14.93 -7.85 62.70
C LYS A 233 -13.81 -8.88 63.01
N LYS A 234 -12.60 -8.63 62.49
CA LYS A 234 -11.38 -9.01 63.22
C LYS A 234 -11.11 -7.93 64.26
N HIS A 235 -11.22 -8.25 65.55
CA HIS A 235 -10.48 -7.51 66.56
C HIS A 235 -9.07 -8.11 66.64
N LYS A 236 -8.07 -7.23 66.79
CA LYS A 236 -6.67 -7.60 67.05
C LYS A 236 -6.49 -7.54 68.56
N GLU A 237 -6.22 -8.68 69.18
CA GLU A 237 -6.07 -8.82 70.63
C GLU A 237 -4.77 -9.60 70.86
N GLU A 238 -3.71 -8.86 71.20
CA GLU A 238 -2.38 -9.40 71.46
C GLU A 238 -2.27 -9.78 72.94
N ALA A 239 -2.29 -11.09 73.22
CA ALA A 239 -2.03 -11.63 74.54
C ALA A 239 -0.52 -11.85 74.73
N GLU A 240 0.15 -10.87 75.31
CA GLU A 240 1.57 -10.91 75.64
C GLU A 240 1.81 -11.83 76.85
N ILE A 241 2.38 -13.03 76.60
CA ILE A 241 2.69 -14.00 77.67
C ILE A 241 4.16 -13.84 78.07
N LEU A 242 4.38 -13.20 79.23
CA LEU A 242 5.71 -13.09 79.85
C LEU A 242 6.15 -14.43 80.45
N PRO A 243 7.45 -14.78 80.41
CA PRO A 243 7.99 -15.98 81.05
C PRO A 243 8.07 -15.81 82.57
N VAL A 244 7.89 -16.92 83.29
CA VAL A 244 8.05 -16.98 84.76
C VAL A 244 9.52 -17.29 85.09
N GLU A 245 10.22 -16.36 85.75
CA GLU A 245 11.57 -16.60 86.27
C GLU A 245 11.54 -17.49 87.53
N GLU A 246 12.44 -18.47 87.59
CA GLU A 246 12.76 -19.18 88.83
C GLU A 246 13.43 -18.24 89.84
N LYS A 247 12.98 -18.25 91.10
CA LYS A 247 13.76 -17.71 92.24
C LYS A 247 13.82 -18.72 93.37
N GLN A 248 14.93 -19.46 93.39
CA GLN A 248 15.35 -20.28 94.53
C GLN A 248 15.56 -19.38 95.75
N LYS A 249 15.06 -19.78 96.94
CA LYS A 249 15.50 -19.19 98.21
C LYS A 249 15.66 -20.27 99.29
N LYS A 250 16.85 -20.34 99.86
CA LYS A 250 17.16 -21.09 101.09
C LYS A 250 16.79 -20.26 102.33
N GLU A 251 16.36 -20.94 103.39
CA GLU A 251 16.44 -20.58 104.82
C GLU A 251 15.75 -21.74 105.57
N GLU A 252 16.44 -22.83 105.90
CA GLU A 252 17.25 -23.00 107.13
C GLU A 252 16.47 -22.75 108.44
N MET A 253 15.98 -23.85 109.07
CA MET A 253 15.49 -23.85 110.46
C MET A 253 16.56 -24.42 111.41
N PRO A 254 16.87 -23.76 112.54
CA PRO A 254 17.87 -24.25 113.48
C PRO A 254 17.32 -25.28 114.48
N VAL A 255 17.74 -26.54 114.37
CA VAL A 255 17.52 -27.56 115.42
C VAL A 255 18.58 -27.41 116.51
N GLN A 256 18.18 -27.09 117.74
CA GLN A 256 19.09 -27.08 118.89
C GLN A 256 18.84 -28.27 119.83
N THR A 257 19.91 -29.00 120.14
CA THR A 257 19.94 -30.07 121.16
C THR A 257 21.12 -29.89 122.11
N LYS A 258 20.87 -29.93 123.43
CA LYS A 258 21.80 -30.20 124.55
C LYS A 258 20.97 -30.28 125.84
N ARG A 259 20.87 -31.45 126.48
CA ARG A 259 21.77 -32.01 127.53
C ARG A 259 21.65 -31.35 128.91
N HIS A 260 21.17 -32.12 129.89
CA HIS A 260 21.27 -31.81 131.33
C HIS A 260 22.73 -31.70 131.81
N LYS A 261 22.94 -30.94 132.91
CA LYS A 261 23.98 -31.22 133.92
C LYS A 261 23.66 -30.60 135.29
N VAL A 262 23.68 -31.45 136.32
CA VAL A 262 24.35 -31.26 137.63
C VAL A 262 23.93 -30.07 138.55
N SER A 263 23.22 -30.41 139.63
CA SER A 263 23.27 -29.73 140.96
C SER A 263 24.52 -30.20 141.76
N PRO A 264 24.95 -29.61 142.91
CA PRO A 264 24.18 -29.34 144.12
C PRO A 264 24.33 -27.85 144.55
N PRO A 265 24.74 -27.36 145.76
CA PRO A 265 25.19 -27.97 147.03
C PRO A 265 24.09 -28.06 148.13
N VAL A 266 24.46 -28.49 149.34
CA VAL A 266 23.68 -28.42 150.60
C VAL A 266 24.59 -27.88 151.72
N LYS A 267 24.05 -27.21 152.75
CA LYS A 267 24.75 -26.80 153.98
C LYS A 267 24.24 -27.58 155.21
N ILE A 268 25.05 -27.60 156.28
CA ILE A 268 24.98 -28.51 157.44
C ILE A 268 24.81 -27.68 158.74
N GLU A 269 24.65 -28.35 159.89
CA GLU A 269 24.72 -27.86 161.29
C GLU A 269 23.40 -27.27 161.86
N THR A 270 22.98 -27.50 163.12
CA THR A 270 23.35 -28.40 164.27
C THR A 270 22.06 -28.65 165.12
N ALA A 271 21.94 -29.25 166.33
CA ALA A 271 22.86 -29.61 167.43
C ALA A 271 22.32 -30.74 168.37
N ALA A 272 23.21 -31.25 169.24
CA ALA A 272 23.02 -31.76 170.62
C ALA A 272 21.71 -32.48 171.09
N PRO A 273 21.78 -33.79 171.41
CA PRO A 273 20.80 -34.53 172.24
C PRO A 273 21.34 -34.93 173.64
N SER A 274 20.44 -35.19 174.60
CA SER A 274 20.79 -35.78 175.91
C SER A 274 20.83 -37.32 175.90
N SER A 275 21.74 -37.90 176.70
CA SER A 275 22.30 -39.24 176.50
C SER A 275 21.58 -40.39 177.25
N SER A 276 20.32 -40.70 176.91
CA SER A 276 19.68 -41.95 177.40
C SER A 276 18.59 -42.56 176.49
N PHE A 277 18.42 -42.08 175.24
CA PHE A 277 17.37 -42.55 174.31
C PHE A 277 17.91 -42.87 172.89
N LEU A 278 19.22 -43.05 172.75
CA LEU A 278 19.86 -43.09 171.43
C LEU A 278 19.78 -44.45 170.72
N ILE A 279 19.73 -45.57 171.44
CA ILE A 279 19.80 -46.90 170.82
C ILE A 279 18.48 -47.23 170.09
N ASP A 280 17.33 -47.11 170.75
CA ASP A 280 16.02 -47.34 170.12
C ASP A 280 15.76 -46.35 168.98
N ARG A 281 16.29 -45.13 169.08
CA ARG A 281 16.19 -44.13 168.01
C ARG A 281 17.04 -44.52 166.80
N ILE A 282 18.30 -44.90 166.96
CA ILE A 282 19.16 -45.34 165.85
C ILE A 282 18.60 -46.60 165.19
N VAL A 283 18.03 -47.55 165.94
CA VAL A 283 17.36 -48.72 165.36
C VAL A 283 16.13 -48.31 164.55
N ASN A 284 15.26 -47.43 165.07
CA ASN A 284 14.09 -46.95 164.33
C ASN A 284 14.43 -46.05 163.13
N GLU A 285 15.49 -45.24 163.19
CA GLU A 285 15.96 -44.43 162.06
C GLU A 285 16.65 -45.32 161.01
N THR A 286 17.38 -46.36 161.41
CA THR A 286 17.93 -47.37 160.47
C THR A 286 16.83 -48.23 159.83
N ILE A 287 15.77 -48.56 160.56
CA ILE A 287 14.57 -49.21 160.00
C ILE A 287 13.88 -48.27 159.01
N LYS A 288 13.65 -47.00 159.36
CA LYS A 288 13.09 -46.01 158.44
C LYS A 288 13.96 -45.76 157.22
N ASP A 289 15.28 -45.76 157.32
CA ASP A 289 16.17 -45.63 156.16
C ASP A 289 16.20 -46.91 155.32
N LYS A 290 16.02 -48.09 155.92
CA LYS A 290 15.84 -49.36 155.20
C LYS A 290 14.48 -49.44 154.50
N GLU A 291 13.41 -48.92 155.10
CA GLU A 291 12.08 -48.79 154.50
C GLU A 291 12.07 -47.70 153.41
N SER A 292 12.71 -46.56 153.66
CA SER A 292 12.92 -45.47 152.70
C SER A 292 13.72 -45.95 151.49
N THR A 293 14.83 -46.67 151.69
CA THR A 293 15.60 -47.26 150.59
C THR A 293 14.89 -48.44 149.94
N GLY A 294 14.10 -49.22 150.67
CA GLY A 294 13.20 -50.24 150.12
C GLY A 294 12.17 -49.64 149.17
N LEU A 295 11.42 -48.64 149.62
CA LEU A 295 10.47 -47.86 148.82
C LEU A 295 11.16 -47.15 147.65
N ARG A 296 12.39 -46.66 147.83
CA ARG A 296 13.20 -46.07 146.75
C ARG A 296 13.62 -47.10 145.72
N ILE A 297 13.93 -48.33 146.13
CA ILE A 297 14.26 -49.46 145.25
C ILE A 297 13.00 -49.95 144.52
N GLU A 298 11.85 -50.06 145.19
CA GLU A 298 10.56 -50.36 144.54
C GLU A 298 10.16 -49.27 143.54
N GLN A 299 10.28 -47.99 143.92
CA GLN A 299 10.03 -46.85 143.03
C GLN A 299 10.96 -46.90 141.81
N LEU A 300 12.28 -47.02 142.01
CA LEU A 300 13.25 -47.10 140.91
C LEU A 300 13.05 -48.36 140.06
N THR A 301 12.62 -49.48 140.64
CA THR A 301 12.27 -50.70 139.89
C THR A 301 10.99 -50.50 139.07
N GLY A 302 10.00 -49.78 139.61
CA GLY A 302 8.79 -49.37 138.90
C GLY A 302 9.07 -48.37 137.77
N GLU A 303 9.96 -47.41 137.99
CA GLU A 303 10.44 -46.46 136.98
C GLU A 303 11.26 -47.16 135.88
N LEU A 304 12.14 -48.10 136.25
CA LEU A 304 12.91 -48.89 135.28
C LEU A 304 11.98 -49.82 134.47
N LYS A 305 10.98 -50.42 135.10
CA LYS A 305 9.94 -51.22 134.41
C LYS A 305 9.09 -50.36 133.46
N LYS A 306 8.67 -49.16 133.87
CA LYS A 306 8.02 -48.19 132.99
C LYS A 306 8.92 -47.80 131.82
N LEU A 307 10.20 -47.51 132.06
CA LEU A 307 11.15 -47.18 131.00
C LEU A 307 11.39 -48.35 130.05
N GLN A 308 11.31 -49.62 130.50
CA GLN A 308 11.33 -50.78 129.61
C GLN A 308 10.06 -50.89 128.77
N GLU A 309 8.89 -50.57 129.34
CA GLU A 309 7.59 -50.60 128.68
C GLU A 309 7.46 -49.45 127.65
N GLU A 310 7.88 -48.24 128.01
CA GLU A 310 8.03 -47.08 127.13
C GLU A 310 9.07 -47.33 126.02
N LEU A 311 10.20 -47.98 126.32
CA LEU A 311 11.19 -48.38 125.31
C LEU A 311 10.63 -49.44 124.35
N PHE A 312 9.79 -50.35 124.83
CA PHE A 312 9.11 -51.35 123.98
C PHE A 312 8.07 -50.69 123.08
N LEU A 313 7.21 -49.82 123.63
CA LEU A 313 6.25 -49.03 122.87
C LEU A 313 6.93 -48.13 121.83
N SER A 314 7.98 -47.39 122.22
CA SER A 314 8.75 -46.55 121.31
C SER A 314 9.45 -47.35 120.21
N LYS A 315 9.87 -48.60 120.49
CA LYS A 315 10.43 -49.52 119.49
C LYS A 315 9.36 -50.04 118.51
N ASP A 316 8.15 -50.33 118.99
CA ASP A 316 7.00 -50.69 118.17
C ASP A 316 6.54 -49.50 117.30
N GLU A 317 6.37 -48.30 117.86
CA GLU A 317 6.10 -47.07 117.13
C GLU A 317 7.18 -46.77 116.08
N ARG A 318 8.45 -46.92 116.43
CA ARG A 318 9.57 -46.82 115.48
C ARG A 318 9.43 -47.82 114.34
N SER A 319 9.08 -49.08 114.61
CA SER A 319 8.88 -50.08 113.55
C SER A 319 7.70 -49.73 112.63
N LYS A 320 6.63 -49.16 113.18
CA LYS A 320 5.47 -48.63 112.42
C LYS A 320 5.86 -47.42 111.56
N VAL A 321 6.76 -46.57 112.05
CA VAL A 321 7.33 -45.44 111.29
C VAL A 321 8.26 -45.93 110.18
N GLU A 322 9.17 -46.89 110.46
CA GLU A 322 10.06 -47.49 109.45
C GLU A 322 9.26 -48.23 108.35
N SER A 323 8.16 -48.90 108.70
CA SER A 323 7.21 -49.48 107.75
C SER A 323 6.54 -48.41 106.88
N LYS A 324 6.05 -47.30 107.47
CA LYS A 324 5.44 -46.18 106.73
C LYS A 324 6.44 -45.45 105.83
N ILE A 325 7.69 -45.28 106.27
CA ILE A 325 8.76 -44.72 105.45
C ILE A 325 9.01 -45.63 104.23
N SER A 326 9.04 -46.94 104.43
CA SER A 326 9.20 -47.91 103.34
C SER A 326 8.03 -47.85 102.34
N GLU A 327 6.79 -47.73 102.82
CA GLU A 327 5.59 -47.55 102.00
C GLU A 327 5.64 -46.22 101.20
N ILE A 328 6.05 -45.12 101.85
CA ILE A 328 6.18 -43.79 101.22
C ILE A 328 7.28 -43.81 100.14
N LEU A 329 8.43 -44.46 100.39
CA LEU A 329 9.49 -44.61 99.41
C LEU A 329 9.01 -45.43 98.19
N SER A 330 8.32 -46.54 98.41
CA SER A 330 7.74 -47.34 97.32
C SER A 330 6.75 -46.55 96.48
N LYS A 331 5.91 -45.70 97.10
CA LYS A 331 4.98 -44.81 96.38
C LYS A 331 5.67 -43.65 95.67
N LEU A 332 6.82 -43.19 96.19
CA LEU A 332 7.62 -42.15 95.55
C LEU A 332 8.29 -42.68 94.28
N ASP A 333 8.81 -43.91 94.31
CA ASP A 333 9.36 -44.57 93.12
C ASP A 333 8.25 -44.91 92.09
N GLU A 334 7.07 -45.37 92.54
CA GLU A 334 5.91 -45.56 91.66
C GLU A 334 5.47 -44.24 90.99
N LEU A 335 5.33 -43.16 91.77
CA LEU A 335 4.98 -41.83 91.26
C LEU A 335 6.02 -41.30 90.28
N LYS A 336 7.31 -41.50 90.57
CA LYS A 336 8.42 -41.13 89.68
C LYS A 336 8.34 -41.89 88.36
N ASN A 337 8.14 -43.20 88.38
CA ASN A 337 7.97 -44.01 87.17
C ASN A 337 6.76 -43.55 86.33
N ASN A 338 5.64 -43.21 86.99
CA ASN A 338 4.46 -42.66 86.33
C ASN A 338 4.70 -41.26 85.72
N VAL A 339 5.52 -40.41 86.37
CA VAL A 339 5.94 -39.11 85.82
C VAL A 339 6.86 -39.29 84.61
N ASP A 340 7.83 -40.22 84.67
CA ASP A 340 8.72 -40.53 83.54
C ASP A 340 7.92 -41.08 82.32
N GLU A 341 6.90 -41.90 82.55
CA GLU A 341 5.97 -42.37 81.51
C GLU A 341 5.12 -41.23 80.92
N GLU A 342 4.59 -40.32 81.73
CA GLU A 342 3.87 -39.14 81.23
C GLU A 342 4.78 -38.16 80.48
N ILE A 343 6.07 -38.06 80.84
CA ILE A 343 7.07 -37.32 80.05
C ILE A 343 7.26 -37.97 78.67
N ARG A 344 7.44 -39.30 78.60
CA ARG A 344 7.55 -40.05 77.33
C ARG A 344 6.29 -39.90 76.47
N ARG A 345 5.10 -39.98 77.07
CA ARG A 345 3.81 -39.77 76.36
C ARG A 345 3.69 -38.37 75.81
N ARG A 346 4.08 -37.34 76.58
CA ARG A 346 4.09 -35.94 76.10
C ARG A 346 5.08 -35.72 74.97
N GLN A 347 6.26 -36.36 75.01
CA GLN A 347 7.24 -36.31 73.92
C GLN A 347 6.67 -36.89 72.62
N MET A 348 6.18 -38.14 72.63
CA MET A 348 5.56 -38.75 71.43
C MET A 348 4.30 -38.01 70.95
N LEU A 349 3.54 -37.37 71.85
CA LEU A 349 2.41 -36.53 71.46
C LEU A 349 2.87 -35.23 70.79
N GLY A 350 3.99 -34.66 71.23
CA GLY A 350 4.66 -33.51 70.59
C GLY A 350 5.12 -33.84 69.17
N GLU A 351 5.90 -34.92 68.99
CA GLU A 351 6.33 -35.41 67.67
C GLU A 351 5.14 -35.61 66.71
N LYS A 352 4.04 -36.19 67.21
CA LYS A 352 2.81 -36.39 66.45
C LYS A 352 2.09 -35.07 66.09
N VAL A 353 2.19 -34.04 66.94
CA VAL A 353 1.67 -32.70 66.61
C VAL A 353 2.53 -32.02 65.55
N GLU A 354 3.85 -32.15 65.62
CA GLU A 354 4.77 -31.61 64.59
C GLU A 354 4.55 -32.27 63.21
N ASP A 355 4.40 -33.60 63.16
CA ASP A 355 4.03 -34.34 61.94
C ASP A 355 2.68 -33.85 61.35
N LEU A 356 1.67 -33.61 62.20
CA LEU A 356 0.37 -33.09 61.77
C LEU A 356 0.45 -31.64 61.28
N ILE A 357 1.32 -30.80 61.87
CA ILE A 357 1.60 -29.45 61.39
C ILE A 357 2.27 -29.50 60.00
N ALA A 358 3.33 -30.31 59.85
CA ALA A 358 4.03 -30.48 58.58
C ALA A 358 3.10 -31.00 57.45
N LYS A 359 2.25 -32.00 57.76
CA LYS A 359 1.23 -32.52 56.83
C LYS A 359 0.18 -31.46 56.47
N ARG A 360 -0.26 -30.64 57.42
CA ARG A 360 -1.18 -29.52 57.16
C ARG A 360 -0.55 -28.46 56.26
N GLU A 361 0.72 -28.11 56.47
CA GLU A 361 1.44 -27.20 55.57
C GLU A 361 1.60 -27.75 54.16
N ALA A 362 1.98 -29.02 54.03
CA ALA A 362 2.09 -29.69 52.73
C ALA A 362 0.74 -29.69 51.99
N TYR A 363 -0.36 -29.98 52.68
CA TYR A 363 -1.72 -29.88 52.12
C TYR A 363 -2.08 -28.45 51.68
N MET A 364 -1.76 -27.43 52.48
CA MET A 364 -2.02 -26.04 52.11
C MET A 364 -1.21 -25.60 50.88
N LYS A 365 0.07 -26.00 50.80
CA LYS A 365 0.92 -25.76 49.62
C LYS A 365 0.37 -26.47 48.37
N ALA A 366 -0.03 -27.74 48.49
CA ALA A 366 -0.66 -28.49 47.41
C ALA A 366 -1.97 -27.85 46.93
N LYS A 367 -2.83 -27.43 47.87
CA LYS A 367 -4.09 -26.72 47.57
C LYS A 367 -3.83 -25.42 46.80
N GLN A 368 -2.85 -24.62 47.21
CA GLN A 368 -2.46 -23.41 46.49
C GLN A 368 -2.01 -23.74 45.06
N THR A 369 -1.12 -24.72 44.87
CA THR A 369 -0.66 -25.10 43.52
C THR A 369 -1.77 -25.62 42.61
N TYR A 370 -2.81 -26.25 43.18
CA TYR A 370 -4.00 -26.67 42.43
C TYR A 370 -4.87 -25.48 42.00
N GLU A 371 -5.02 -24.47 42.86
CA GLU A 371 -5.74 -23.22 42.55
C GLU A 371 -5.00 -22.40 41.48
N GLU A 372 -3.66 -22.33 41.57
CA GLU A 372 -2.81 -21.73 40.53
C GLU A 372 -2.89 -22.48 39.18
N LEU A 373 -2.92 -23.82 39.21
CA LEU A 373 -3.05 -24.64 38.01
C LEU A 373 -4.44 -24.47 37.36
N GLY A 374 -5.50 -24.37 38.15
CA GLY A 374 -6.87 -24.09 37.66
C GLY A 374 -6.99 -22.71 37.00
N ALA A 375 -6.33 -21.69 37.56
CA ALA A 375 -6.23 -20.37 36.95
C ALA A 375 -5.47 -20.41 35.62
N ARG A 376 -4.32 -21.09 35.56
CA ARG A 376 -3.55 -21.30 34.31
C ARG A 376 -4.34 -22.04 33.24
N LEU A 377 -5.09 -23.09 33.61
CA LEU A 377 -5.93 -23.83 32.67
C LEU A 377 -7.02 -22.94 32.04
N THR A 378 -7.58 -22.02 32.83
CA THR A 378 -8.61 -21.07 32.38
C THR A 378 -8.02 -20.03 31.42
N ASP A 379 -6.83 -19.49 31.73
CA ASP A 379 -6.07 -18.58 30.86
C ASP A 379 -5.69 -19.26 29.53
N VAL A 380 -5.18 -20.50 29.57
CA VAL A 380 -4.87 -21.28 28.36
C VAL A 380 -6.12 -21.56 27.51
N SER A 381 -7.27 -21.85 28.13
CA SER A 381 -8.53 -22.03 27.40
C SER A 381 -8.95 -20.73 26.69
N ALA A 382 -8.92 -19.59 27.40
CA ALA A 382 -9.30 -18.29 26.83
C ALA A 382 -8.38 -17.89 25.65
N ARG A 383 -7.09 -18.21 25.72
CA ARG A 383 -6.14 -18.00 24.61
C ARG A 383 -6.43 -18.92 23.41
N ALA A 384 -6.79 -20.18 23.66
CA ALA A 384 -7.18 -21.11 22.60
C ALA A 384 -8.47 -20.66 21.89
N ASP A 385 -9.45 -20.13 22.64
CA ASP A 385 -10.67 -19.55 22.08
C ASP A 385 -10.39 -18.28 21.25
N SER A 386 -9.49 -17.39 21.70
CA SER A 386 -9.03 -16.22 20.93
C SER A 386 -8.36 -16.62 19.63
N LEU A 387 -7.38 -17.54 19.70
CA LEU A 387 -6.63 -18.01 18.53
C LEU A 387 -7.54 -18.73 17.51
N SER A 388 -8.56 -19.45 17.98
CA SER A 388 -9.59 -20.05 17.13
C SER A 388 -10.42 -18.99 16.38
N SER A 389 -10.77 -17.89 17.06
CA SER A 389 -11.47 -16.74 16.46
C SER A 389 -10.59 -16.00 15.45
N GLU A 390 -9.32 -15.76 15.78
CA GLU A 390 -8.33 -15.16 14.89
C GLU A 390 -8.11 -16.01 13.62
N MET A 391 -7.99 -17.34 13.77
CA MET A 391 -7.86 -18.25 12.63
C MET A 391 -9.11 -18.25 11.73
N GLN A 392 -10.31 -18.12 12.30
CA GLN A 392 -11.54 -17.95 11.51
C GLN A 392 -11.56 -16.61 10.76
N ASN A 393 -11.12 -15.51 11.39
CA ASN A 393 -11.02 -14.19 10.76
C ASN A 393 -9.99 -14.20 9.60
N ILE A 394 -8.80 -14.77 9.82
CA ILE A 394 -7.76 -14.96 8.79
C ILE A 394 -8.31 -15.78 7.62
N LYS A 395 -9.06 -16.86 7.88
CA LYS A 395 -9.69 -17.65 6.82
C LYS A 395 -10.71 -16.83 6.02
N MET A 396 -11.61 -16.08 6.66
CA MET A 396 -12.58 -15.23 5.95
C MET A 396 -11.88 -14.17 5.08
N LYS A 397 -10.79 -13.56 5.57
CA LYS A 397 -9.98 -12.64 4.76
C LYS A 397 -9.34 -13.32 3.55
N LEU A 398 -8.78 -14.53 3.73
CA LEU A 398 -8.20 -15.32 2.64
C LEU A 398 -9.25 -15.68 1.58
N ASP A 399 -10.44 -16.09 1.99
CA ASP A 399 -11.56 -16.41 1.08
C ASP A 399 -12.02 -15.17 0.29
N ILE A 400 -12.06 -13.98 0.92
CA ILE A 400 -12.33 -12.69 0.26
C ILE A 400 -11.25 -12.34 -0.77
N THR A 401 -9.98 -12.35 -0.38
CA THR A 401 -8.85 -12.01 -1.29
C THR A 401 -8.74 -12.99 -2.46
N GLN A 402 -9.09 -14.27 -2.29
CA GLN A 402 -9.20 -15.21 -3.41
C GLN A 402 -10.35 -14.85 -4.37
N SER A 403 -11.47 -14.33 -3.87
CA SER A 403 -12.58 -13.85 -4.70
C SER A 403 -12.20 -12.58 -5.47
N GLU A 404 -11.56 -11.61 -4.80
CA GLU A 404 -11.06 -10.38 -5.40
C GLU A 404 -10.02 -10.66 -6.49
N LYS A 405 -9.08 -11.59 -6.24
CA LYS A 405 -8.12 -12.05 -7.24
C LYS A 405 -8.81 -12.59 -8.50
N ARG A 406 -9.82 -13.44 -8.37
CA ARG A 406 -10.54 -13.99 -9.54
C ARG A 406 -11.25 -12.90 -10.33
N LYS A 407 -11.89 -11.95 -9.64
CA LYS A 407 -12.52 -10.78 -10.28
C LYS A 407 -11.51 -9.96 -11.09
N MET A 408 -10.32 -9.70 -10.54
CA MET A 408 -9.24 -9.02 -11.28
C MET A 408 -8.69 -9.84 -12.46
N GLU A 409 -8.58 -11.17 -12.33
CA GLU A 409 -8.20 -12.05 -13.46
C GLU A 409 -9.23 -12.01 -14.61
N ASP A 410 -10.53 -11.97 -14.29
CA ASP A 410 -11.59 -11.87 -15.30
C ASP A 410 -11.70 -10.47 -15.92
N GLU A 411 -11.51 -9.41 -15.13
CA GLU A 411 -11.45 -8.03 -15.64
C GLU A 411 -10.23 -7.82 -16.57
N MET A 412 -9.09 -8.42 -16.25
CA MET A 412 -7.90 -8.40 -17.13
C MET A 412 -8.13 -9.19 -18.44
N ARG A 413 -8.87 -10.31 -18.40
CA ARG A 413 -9.28 -11.05 -19.61
C ARG A 413 -10.20 -10.22 -20.50
N ALA A 414 -11.19 -9.53 -19.91
CA ALA A 414 -12.11 -8.66 -20.64
C ALA A 414 -11.35 -7.50 -21.32
N LEU A 415 -10.53 -6.77 -20.56
CA LEU A 415 -9.73 -5.66 -21.09
C LEU A 415 -8.76 -6.10 -22.21
N SER A 416 -8.18 -7.31 -22.11
CA SER A 416 -7.33 -7.87 -23.16
C SER A 416 -8.11 -8.25 -24.43
N ALA A 417 -9.39 -8.59 -24.33
CA ALA A 417 -10.25 -8.85 -25.49
C ALA A 417 -10.71 -7.53 -26.13
N ASP A 418 -11.10 -6.53 -25.33
CA ASP A 418 -11.47 -5.20 -25.81
C ASP A 418 -10.30 -4.52 -26.53
N TYR A 419 -9.08 -4.64 -26.01
CA TYR A 419 -7.86 -4.16 -26.69
C TYR A 419 -7.66 -4.81 -28.07
N ALA A 420 -7.87 -6.13 -28.19
CA ALA A 420 -7.75 -6.84 -29.45
C ALA A 420 -8.84 -6.43 -30.47
N ASN A 421 -10.06 -6.16 -29.99
CA ASN A 421 -11.15 -5.64 -30.81
C ASN A 421 -10.80 -4.23 -31.35
N VAL A 422 -10.36 -3.31 -30.47
CA VAL A 422 -9.96 -1.94 -30.84
C VAL A 422 -8.79 -1.94 -31.83
N GLN A 423 -7.81 -2.83 -31.66
CA GLN A 423 -6.71 -2.98 -32.65
C GLN A 423 -7.25 -3.44 -34.01
N SER A 424 -8.18 -4.40 -34.05
CA SER A 424 -8.78 -4.86 -35.31
C SER A 424 -9.64 -3.78 -35.98
N GLU A 425 -10.34 -2.94 -35.22
CA GLU A 425 -11.08 -1.79 -35.76
C GLU A 425 -10.13 -0.72 -36.32
N TYR A 426 -9.03 -0.43 -35.62
CA TYR A 426 -7.98 0.48 -36.07
C TYR A 426 -7.35 0.01 -37.38
N ASP A 427 -6.95 -1.26 -37.47
CA ASP A 427 -6.33 -1.83 -38.67
C ASP A 427 -7.27 -1.78 -39.89
N GLU A 428 -8.58 -1.96 -39.69
CA GLU A 428 -9.59 -1.83 -40.74
C GLU A 428 -9.84 -0.37 -41.14
N ALA A 429 -9.88 0.57 -40.18
CA ALA A 429 -9.96 2.00 -40.47
C ALA A 429 -8.73 2.49 -41.28
N VAL A 430 -7.53 1.95 -40.99
CA VAL A 430 -6.31 2.18 -41.77
C VAL A 430 -6.46 1.70 -43.22
N LYS A 431 -6.96 0.48 -43.46
CA LYS A 431 -7.25 -0.03 -44.82
C LYS A 431 -8.27 0.84 -45.56
N GLN A 432 -9.31 1.31 -44.87
CA GLN A 432 -10.33 2.18 -45.48
C GLN A 432 -9.76 3.55 -45.88
N ARG A 433 -8.94 4.17 -45.01
CA ARG A 433 -8.19 5.40 -45.33
C ARG A 433 -7.33 5.22 -46.59
N ASP A 434 -6.59 4.13 -46.69
CA ASP A 434 -5.65 3.91 -47.80
C ASP A 434 -6.38 3.63 -49.12
N ASN A 435 -7.50 2.90 -49.07
CA ASN A 435 -8.39 2.76 -50.22
C ASN A 435 -8.99 4.10 -50.68
N VAL A 436 -9.38 4.98 -49.75
CA VAL A 436 -9.87 6.34 -50.08
C VAL A 436 -8.76 7.19 -50.69
N SER A 437 -7.52 7.12 -50.18
CA SER A 437 -6.36 7.81 -50.78
C SER A 437 -6.15 7.37 -52.24
N LEU A 438 -6.12 6.06 -52.49
CA LEU A 438 -5.96 5.50 -53.84
C LEU A 438 -7.11 5.88 -54.79
N GLN A 439 -8.32 6.16 -54.27
CA GLN A 439 -9.43 6.69 -55.06
C GLN A 439 -9.24 8.18 -55.39
N ILE A 440 -8.76 8.98 -54.43
CA ILE A 440 -8.42 10.40 -54.64
C ILE A 440 -7.31 10.54 -55.70
N ASP A 441 -6.25 9.73 -55.63
CA ASP A 441 -5.16 9.74 -56.61
C ASP A 441 -5.66 9.40 -58.03
N ARG A 442 -6.52 8.39 -58.17
CA ARG A 442 -7.15 8.03 -59.45
C ARG A 442 -8.03 9.16 -60.00
N LEU A 443 -8.82 9.81 -59.13
CA LEU A 443 -9.66 10.95 -59.52
C LEU A 443 -8.82 12.16 -59.93
N ALA A 444 -7.69 12.42 -59.27
CA ALA A 444 -6.76 13.48 -59.65
C ALA A 444 -6.14 13.25 -61.04
N VAL A 445 -5.75 12.00 -61.36
CA VAL A 445 -5.29 11.62 -62.70
C VAL A 445 -6.39 11.80 -63.75
N GLN A 446 -7.62 11.35 -63.47
CA GLN A 446 -8.77 11.53 -64.37
C GLN A 446 -9.11 13.01 -64.61
N LEU A 447 -9.07 13.85 -63.56
CA LEU A 447 -9.32 15.29 -63.66
C LEU A 447 -8.26 15.99 -64.53
N ASN A 448 -6.99 15.62 -64.38
CA ASN A 448 -5.91 16.15 -65.22
C ASN A 448 -6.06 15.71 -66.69
N GLN A 449 -6.48 14.48 -66.96
CA GLN A 449 -6.76 14.01 -68.32
C GLN A 449 -7.93 14.79 -68.95
N LEU A 450 -9.05 14.95 -68.22
CA LEU A 450 -10.21 15.73 -68.67
C LEU A 450 -9.85 17.19 -68.97
N ARG A 451 -8.94 17.78 -68.18
CA ARG A 451 -8.42 19.14 -68.43
C ARG A 451 -7.63 19.22 -69.73
N LEU A 452 -6.71 18.28 -69.97
CA LEU A 452 -5.94 18.21 -71.22
C LEU A 452 -6.84 18.04 -72.46
N ASP A 453 -7.92 17.26 -72.35
CA ASP A 453 -8.86 17.06 -73.45
C ASP A 453 -9.79 18.27 -73.68
N LEU A 454 -10.15 18.99 -72.61
CA LEU A 454 -10.84 20.28 -72.70
C LEU A 454 -9.96 21.36 -73.38
N ASP A 455 -8.66 21.40 -73.05
CA ASP A 455 -7.70 22.32 -73.66
C ASP A 455 -7.53 22.03 -75.16
N LYS A 456 -7.43 20.75 -75.55
CA LYS A 456 -7.42 20.31 -76.97
C LYS A 456 -8.69 20.74 -77.70
N ALA A 457 -9.87 20.44 -77.15
CA ALA A 457 -11.16 20.80 -77.75
C ALA A 457 -11.33 22.32 -77.90
N THR A 458 -10.80 23.09 -76.95
CA THR A 458 -10.78 24.56 -77.01
C THR A 458 -9.87 25.07 -78.13
N ALA A 459 -8.68 24.48 -78.29
CA ALA A 459 -7.77 24.82 -79.39
C ALA A 459 -8.36 24.45 -80.77
N GLU A 460 -9.00 23.28 -80.89
CA GLU A 460 -9.67 22.85 -82.13
C GLU A 460 -10.86 23.76 -82.48
N LYS A 461 -11.71 24.11 -81.51
CA LYS A 461 -12.78 25.11 -81.69
C LYS A 461 -12.22 26.43 -82.22
N SER A 462 -11.13 26.93 -81.65
CA SER A 462 -10.48 28.17 -82.13
C SER A 462 -9.94 28.05 -83.56
N LYS A 463 -9.35 26.91 -83.92
CA LYS A 463 -8.90 26.60 -85.30
C LYS A 463 -10.07 26.58 -86.28
N LEU A 464 -11.19 25.93 -85.94
CA LEU A 464 -12.39 25.88 -86.76
C LEU A 464 -13.02 27.27 -86.96
N VAL A 465 -13.10 28.10 -85.91
CA VAL A 465 -13.56 29.50 -86.01
C VAL A 465 -12.68 30.32 -86.97
N ALA A 466 -11.36 30.15 -86.92
CA ALA A 466 -10.45 30.82 -87.85
C ALA A 466 -10.62 30.34 -89.30
N GLN A 467 -10.87 29.04 -89.52
CA GLN A 467 -11.19 28.49 -90.84
C GLN A 467 -12.51 29.02 -91.40
N ILE A 468 -13.57 29.06 -90.59
CA ILE A 468 -14.88 29.64 -90.97
C ILE A 468 -14.71 31.10 -91.40
N LYS A 469 -14.07 31.94 -90.59
CA LYS A 469 -13.79 33.35 -90.91
C LYS A 469 -12.99 33.53 -92.20
N THR A 470 -12.10 32.58 -92.51
CA THR A 470 -11.33 32.56 -93.77
C THR A 470 -12.22 32.20 -94.96
N LEU A 471 -13.12 31.24 -94.82
CA LEU A 471 -14.10 30.85 -95.85
C LEU A 471 -15.14 31.95 -96.10
N GLU A 472 -15.63 32.62 -95.07
CA GLU A 472 -16.51 33.80 -95.18
C GLU A 472 -15.86 34.90 -96.02
N ASN A 473 -14.58 35.20 -95.78
CA ASN A 473 -13.86 36.23 -96.52
C ASN A 473 -13.63 35.82 -97.99
N LYS A 474 -13.31 34.55 -98.27
CA LYS A 474 -13.24 34.02 -99.65
C LYS A 474 -14.61 34.10 -100.36
N ASN A 475 -15.69 33.79 -99.65
CA ASN A 475 -17.05 33.87 -100.18
C ASN A 475 -17.44 35.33 -100.50
N LYS A 476 -17.15 36.28 -99.60
CA LYS A 476 -17.33 37.73 -99.88
C LYS A 476 -16.59 38.17 -101.14
N TYR A 477 -15.31 37.80 -101.28
CA TYR A 477 -14.50 38.14 -102.46
C TYR A 477 -15.09 37.53 -103.75
N SER A 478 -15.53 36.26 -103.69
CA SER A 478 -16.16 35.58 -104.82
C SER A 478 -17.47 36.23 -105.24
N ASN A 479 -18.29 36.70 -104.30
CA ASN A 479 -19.55 37.41 -104.61
C ASN A 479 -19.32 38.80 -105.23
N VAL A 480 -18.25 39.50 -104.84
CA VAL A 480 -17.82 40.74 -105.51
C VAL A 480 -17.40 40.46 -106.96
N GLU A 481 -16.59 39.42 -107.20
CA GLU A 481 -16.17 39.07 -108.56
C GLU A 481 -17.34 38.57 -109.43
N ILE A 482 -18.27 37.78 -108.88
CA ILE A 482 -19.51 37.39 -109.56
C ILE A 482 -20.34 38.62 -109.95
N SER A 483 -20.41 39.63 -109.08
CA SER A 483 -21.13 40.88 -109.36
C SER A 483 -20.45 41.70 -110.46
N ARG A 484 -19.12 41.80 -110.43
CA ARG A 484 -18.30 42.41 -111.49
C ARG A 484 -18.47 41.71 -112.84
N LEU A 485 -18.37 40.38 -112.86
CA LEU A 485 -18.57 39.56 -114.07
C LEU A 485 -20.00 39.70 -114.62
N LYS A 486 -21.02 39.75 -113.75
CA LYS A 486 -22.41 39.98 -114.14
C LYS A 486 -22.60 41.35 -114.79
N GLN A 487 -21.97 42.41 -114.25
CA GLN A 487 -21.97 43.73 -114.87
C GLN A 487 -21.29 43.71 -116.25
N ILE A 488 -20.10 43.11 -116.37
CA ILE A 488 -19.38 42.99 -117.65
C ILE A 488 -20.23 42.24 -118.69
N VAL A 489 -20.94 41.18 -118.30
CA VAL A 489 -21.86 40.45 -119.19
C VAL A 489 -23.05 41.32 -119.61
N GLN A 490 -23.60 42.16 -118.72
CA GLN A 490 -24.66 43.12 -119.09
C GLN A 490 -24.15 44.17 -120.07
N GLU A 491 -22.99 44.79 -119.80
CA GLU A 491 -22.34 45.76 -120.71
C GLU A 491 -22.06 45.16 -122.09
N LYS A 492 -21.57 43.90 -122.14
CA LYS A 492 -21.33 43.19 -123.39
C LYS A 492 -22.62 42.80 -124.12
N ASN A 493 -23.69 42.44 -123.42
CA ASN A 493 -24.99 42.21 -124.05
C ASN A 493 -25.57 43.50 -124.66
N THR A 494 -25.47 44.64 -123.97
CA THR A 494 -25.87 45.94 -124.52
C THR A 494 -25.04 46.32 -125.76
N MET A 495 -23.73 46.05 -125.73
CA MET A 495 -22.83 46.24 -126.88
C MET A 495 -23.21 45.35 -128.07
N VAL A 496 -23.54 44.07 -127.84
CA VAL A 496 -24.01 43.14 -128.89
C VAL A 496 -25.34 43.58 -129.49
N VAL A 497 -26.31 44.04 -128.67
CA VAL A 497 -27.58 44.58 -129.17
C VAL A 497 -27.35 45.83 -130.02
N SER A 498 -26.46 46.74 -129.61
CA SER A 498 -26.12 47.93 -130.40
C SER A 498 -25.44 47.56 -131.73
N PHE A 499 -24.50 46.61 -131.73
CA PHE A 499 -23.89 46.13 -132.99
C PHE A 499 -24.90 45.41 -133.89
N SER A 500 -25.86 44.66 -133.35
CA SER A 500 -26.95 44.08 -134.14
C SER A 500 -27.79 45.17 -134.82
N GLN A 501 -28.17 46.22 -134.07
CA GLN A 501 -28.92 47.36 -134.63
C GLN A 501 -28.13 48.12 -135.70
N GLN A 502 -26.82 48.31 -135.52
CA GLN A 502 -25.94 48.90 -136.52
C GLN A 502 -25.83 48.02 -137.78
N PHE A 503 -25.74 46.70 -137.61
CA PHE A 503 -25.70 45.74 -138.72
C PHE A 503 -27.03 45.69 -139.49
N ASP A 504 -28.17 45.68 -138.78
CA ASP A 504 -29.51 45.73 -139.38
C ASP A 504 -29.75 47.05 -140.13
N GLN A 505 -29.17 48.16 -139.68
CA GLN A 505 -29.22 49.42 -140.42
C GLN A 505 -28.30 49.40 -141.65
N LEU A 506 -27.04 49.01 -141.49
CA LEU A 506 -26.08 48.87 -142.60
C LEU A 506 -26.61 47.93 -143.69
N LYS A 507 -27.36 46.88 -143.32
CA LYS A 507 -28.04 45.98 -144.25
C LYS A 507 -29.14 46.69 -145.04
N LYS A 508 -30.00 47.50 -144.41
CA LYS A 508 -31.00 48.32 -145.14
C LYS A 508 -30.33 49.31 -146.09
N ASP A 509 -29.24 49.92 -145.66
CA ASP A 509 -28.49 50.88 -146.46
C ASP A 509 -27.88 50.18 -147.70
N TYR A 510 -27.33 48.97 -147.51
CA TYR A 510 -26.86 48.10 -148.60
C TYR A 510 -27.98 47.66 -149.55
N ASP A 511 -29.13 47.21 -149.03
CA ASP A 511 -30.29 46.82 -149.83
C ASP A 511 -30.85 48.02 -150.63
N SER A 512 -30.85 49.21 -150.04
CA SER A 512 -31.24 50.48 -150.69
C SER A 512 -30.28 50.86 -151.81
N VAL A 513 -28.96 50.87 -151.57
CA VAL A 513 -27.93 51.13 -152.60
C VAL A 513 -27.99 50.09 -153.72
N THR A 514 -28.30 48.83 -153.40
CA THR A 514 -28.50 47.78 -154.40
C THR A 514 -29.73 48.06 -155.27
N ALA A 515 -30.85 48.52 -154.68
CA ALA A 515 -32.04 48.92 -155.42
C ALA A 515 -31.82 50.19 -156.27
N GLU A 516 -31.05 51.17 -155.77
CA GLU A 516 -30.63 52.34 -156.56
C GLU A 516 -29.73 51.95 -157.72
N LYS A 517 -28.76 51.05 -157.51
CA LYS A 517 -27.95 50.50 -158.61
C LYS A 517 -28.85 49.89 -159.69
N VAL A 518 -29.86 49.09 -159.33
CA VAL A 518 -30.79 48.50 -160.31
C VAL A 518 -31.60 49.58 -161.07
N LYS A 519 -32.02 50.66 -160.40
CA LYS A 519 -32.67 51.81 -161.08
C LYS A 519 -31.71 52.53 -162.04
N ILE A 520 -30.46 52.73 -161.63
CA ILE A 520 -29.41 53.37 -162.45
C ILE A 520 -29.06 52.48 -163.66
N GLU A 521 -28.93 51.17 -163.46
CA GLU A 521 -28.71 50.17 -164.50
C GLU A 521 -29.86 50.21 -165.53
N TYR A 522 -31.11 50.20 -165.07
CA TYR A 522 -32.30 50.32 -165.94
C TYR A 522 -32.35 51.66 -166.69
N SER A 523 -32.06 52.77 -166.01
CA SER A 523 -31.96 54.10 -166.61
C SER A 523 -30.86 54.17 -167.66
N TYR A 524 -29.69 53.58 -167.40
CA TYR A 524 -28.58 53.47 -168.35
C TYR A 524 -28.93 52.61 -169.56
N GLN A 525 -29.59 51.46 -169.39
CA GLN A 525 -30.02 50.65 -170.55
C GLN A 525 -31.08 51.38 -171.39
N ASN A 526 -31.99 52.14 -170.77
CA ASN A 526 -32.94 52.99 -171.51
C ASN A 526 -32.23 54.13 -172.26
N ALA A 527 -31.35 54.88 -171.60
CA ALA A 527 -30.59 55.96 -172.22
C ALA A 527 -29.67 55.44 -173.35
N LYS A 528 -29.11 54.24 -173.20
CA LYS A 528 -28.36 53.53 -174.24
C LYS A 528 -29.24 53.08 -175.40
N ALA A 529 -30.46 52.60 -175.13
CA ALA A 529 -31.43 52.24 -176.16
C ALA A 529 -31.93 53.48 -176.92
N GLU A 530 -32.15 54.61 -176.24
CA GLU A 530 -32.43 55.90 -176.89
C GLU A 530 -31.23 56.40 -177.70
N PHE A 531 -30.01 56.30 -177.18
CA PHE A 531 -28.80 56.64 -177.93
C PHE A 531 -28.66 55.81 -179.20
N GLU A 532 -28.83 54.49 -179.16
CA GLU A 532 -28.82 53.63 -180.36
C GLU A 532 -30.01 53.92 -181.29
N ARG A 533 -31.16 54.36 -180.77
CA ARG A 533 -32.31 54.77 -181.58
C ARG A 533 -32.07 56.09 -182.31
N ILE A 534 -31.47 57.07 -181.64
CA ILE A 534 -31.05 58.37 -182.19
C ILE A 534 -29.90 58.16 -183.18
N LYS A 535 -28.92 57.32 -182.84
CA LYS A 535 -27.83 56.92 -183.73
C LYS A 535 -28.36 56.30 -185.02
N ARG A 536 -29.31 55.36 -184.94
CA ARG A 536 -30.00 54.83 -186.12
C ARG A 536 -30.78 55.89 -186.88
N GLN A 537 -31.44 56.84 -186.22
CA GLN A 537 -32.08 57.96 -186.90
C GLN A 537 -31.07 58.86 -187.64
N ILE A 538 -29.86 59.04 -187.10
CA ILE A 538 -28.76 59.78 -187.75
C ILE A 538 -28.19 58.96 -188.92
N GLU A 539 -28.01 57.65 -188.77
CA GLU A 539 -27.59 56.72 -189.84
C GLU A 539 -28.62 56.72 -191.00
N ASP A 540 -29.92 56.61 -190.69
CA ASP A 540 -31.05 56.66 -191.62
C ASP A 540 -31.20 58.05 -192.31
N LEU A 541 -30.82 59.14 -191.63
CA LEU A 541 -30.70 60.49 -192.21
C LEU A 541 -29.43 60.72 -193.03
N LEU A 542 -28.39 59.89 -192.87
CA LEU A 542 -27.16 59.91 -193.66
C LEU A 542 -27.30 59.03 -194.91
N GLU A 543 -27.95 57.87 -194.81
CA GLU A 543 -28.29 57.04 -195.98
C GLU A 543 -29.27 57.74 -196.91
N LYS A 544 -30.23 58.52 -196.38
CA LYS A 544 -31.10 59.42 -197.17
C LYS A 544 -30.39 60.66 -197.75
N LYS A 545 -29.06 60.70 -197.67
CA LYS A 545 -28.21 61.80 -198.15
C LYS A 545 -27.10 61.35 -199.11
N ASN A 546 -27.10 60.07 -199.49
CA ASN A 546 -26.35 59.49 -200.60
C ASN A 546 -27.32 58.98 -201.68
#